data_AF-A0AAP8AM57-F1
#
_entry.id   AF-A0AAP8AM57-F1
#
_cell.length_a   1.000
_cell.length_b   1.000
_cell.length_c   1.000
_cell.angle_alpha   90.00
_cell.angle_beta   90.00
_cell.angle_gamma   90.00
#
_symmetry.space_group_name_H-M   'P 1'
#
loop_
_entity.id
_entity.type
_entity.pdbx_description
1 polymer ?
#
loop_
_entity_poly.entity_id
_entity_poly.type
_entity_poly.pdbx_seq_one_letter_code
_entity_poly.pdbx_strand_id
1 'polypeptide(L)'
;ALEANAQGTSGIQLYEAYNNGYPSPYGNVLHLKGATAAGEGELFIGWSGTSGAHAPVHIRSRRDTDSANWSEWAQVYTSKDSIPGVNAKGNQDTSG
;
A
#
# COMPACT_ATOMS: atom_id res chain seq x y z
N ALA A 1 -10.19 -3.12 -4.56
CA ALA A 1 -8.90 -3.81 -4.57
C ALA A 1 -9.18 -5.31 -4.45
N LEU A 2 -8.21 -6.18 -4.19
CA LEU A 2 -8.56 -7.51 -3.64
C LEU A 2 -9.13 -7.32 -2.22
N GLU A 3 -10.24 -7.98 -1.91
CA GLU A 3 -10.97 -7.81 -0.65
C GLU A 3 -11.00 -9.13 0.15
N ALA A 4 -11.23 -9.04 1.46
CA ALA A 4 -11.30 -10.18 2.38
C ALA A 4 -10.08 -11.12 2.24
N ASN A 5 -10.30 -12.37 1.84
CA ASN A 5 -9.26 -13.38 1.63
C ASN A 5 -9.01 -13.71 0.15
N ALA A 6 -9.52 -12.89 -0.78
CA ALA A 6 -9.29 -13.08 -2.21
C ALA A 6 -7.79 -13.01 -2.53
N GLN A 7 -7.31 -13.93 -3.37
CA GLN A 7 -5.90 -14.05 -3.72
C GLN A 7 -5.64 -13.61 -5.16
N GLY A 8 -4.46 -13.06 -5.41
CA GLY A 8 -3.94 -12.82 -6.75
C GLY A 8 -3.29 -14.06 -7.38
N THR A 9 -2.71 -13.85 -8.55
CA THR A 9 -1.95 -14.86 -9.30
C THR A 9 -0.53 -14.97 -8.74
N SER A 10 0.06 -16.17 -8.71
CA SER A 10 1.46 -16.36 -8.29
C SER A 10 2.42 -15.56 -9.17
N GLY A 11 3.46 -14.95 -8.58
CA GLY A 11 4.46 -14.16 -9.27
C GLY A 11 4.33 -12.65 -9.03
N ILE A 12 4.71 -11.87 -10.04
CA ILE A 12 4.66 -10.40 -10.04
C ILE A 12 3.57 -9.95 -11.00
N GLN A 13 2.66 -9.09 -10.55
CA GLN A 13 1.64 -8.47 -11.40
C GLN A 13 1.59 -6.97 -11.19
N LEU A 14 1.22 -6.26 -12.25
CA LEU A 14 1.02 -4.83 -12.26
C LEU A 14 -0.43 -4.54 -12.60
N TYR A 15 -1.08 -3.71 -11.79
CA TYR A 15 -2.46 -3.31 -11.99
C TYR A 15 -2.59 -1.79 -11.98
N GLU A 16 -3.60 -1.30 -12.69
CA GLU A 16 -4.03 0.08 -12.57
C GLU A 16 -5.07 0.20 -11.45
N ALA A 17 -4.86 1.19 -10.59
CA ALA A 17 -5.89 1.66 -9.67
C ALA A 17 -6.65 2.79 -10.36
N TYR A 18 -7.94 2.56 -10.59
CA TYR A 18 -8.82 3.51 -11.25
C TYR A 18 -10.24 3.36 -10.69
N ASN A 19 -10.57 4.16 -9.68
CA ASN A 19 -11.88 4.18 -9.02
C ASN A 19 -12.39 2.79 -8.58
N ASN A 20 -11.49 1.93 -8.11
CA ASN A 20 -11.76 0.52 -7.80
C ASN A 20 -11.35 0.13 -6.36
N GLY A 21 -11.41 1.08 -5.43
CA GLY A 21 -11.30 0.81 -3.99
C GLY A 21 -9.87 0.63 -3.46
N TYR A 22 -8.86 1.13 -4.16
CA TYR A 22 -7.51 1.29 -3.60
C TYR A 22 -7.43 2.54 -2.70
N PRO A 23 -6.35 2.72 -1.91
CA PRO A 23 -6.22 3.83 -0.95
C PRO A 23 -6.39 5.24 -1.54
N SER A 24 -6.13 5.40 -2.84
CA SER A 24 -6.46 6.60 -3.60
C SER A 24 -7.14 6.20 -4.92
N PRO A 25 -8.01 7.06 -5.49
CA PRO A 25 -8.73 6.75 -6.73
C PRO A 25 -7.85 6.37 -7.92
N TYR A 26 -6.63 6.89 -7.99
CA TYR A 26 -5.74 6.73 -9.14
C TYR A 26 -4.32 6.33 -8.73
N GLY A 27 -3.73 5.37 -9.43
CA GLY A 27 -2.38 4.90 -9.15
C GLY A 27 -2.02 3.61 -9.88
N ASN A 28 -0.89 3.03 -9.49
CA ASN A 28 -0.47 1.69 -9.89
C ASN A 28 -0.34 0.80 -8.65
N VAL A 29 -0.53 -0.50 -8.86
CA VAL A 29 -0.32 -1.53 -7.83
C VAL A 29 0.67 -2.56 -8.33
N LEU A 30 1.70 -2.80 -7.53
CA LEU A 30 2.58 -3.95 -7.65
C LEU A 30 2.08 -5.03 -6.69
N HIS A 31 1.68 -6.17 -7.24
CA HIS A 31 1.26 -7.34 -6.49
C HIS A 31 2.33 -8.43 -6.56
N LEU A 32 2.57 -9.08 -5.42
CA LEU A 32 3.56 -10.12 -5.24
C LEU A 32 2.91 -11.32 -4.56
N LYS A 33 3.06 -12.50 -5.17
CA LYS A 33 2.61 -13.76 -4.57
C LYS A 33 3.65 -14.86 -4.70
N GLY A 34 3.95 -15.53 -3.59
CA GLY A 34 4.86 -16.67 -3.57
C GLY A 34 4.32 -17.87 -4.37
N ALA A 35 5.17 -18.53 -5.15
CA ALA A 35 4.76 -19.65 -6.01
C ALA A 35 4.31 -20.91 -5.24
N THR A 36 4.86 -21.15 -4.05
CA THR A 36 4.61 -22.37 -3.27
C THR A 36 3.83 -22.10 -1.99
N ALA A 37 4.32 -21.19 -1.14
CA ALA A 37 3.65 -20.85 0.12
C ALA A 37 2.43 -19.93 -0.07
N ALA A 38 2.30 -19.25 -1.22
CA ALA A 38 1.15 -18.39 -1.54
C ALA A 38 0.88 -17.22 -0.55
N GLY A 39 1.89 -16.78 0.22
CA GLY A 39 1.84 -15.48 0.90
C GLY A 39 1.89 -14.32 -0.11
N GLU A 40 1.24 -13.21 0.22
CA GLU A 40 1.03 -12.10 -0.70
C GLU A 40 1.36 -10.73 -0.10
N GLY A 41 1.75 -9.79 -0.96
CA GLY A 41 1.98 -8.40 -0.61
C GLY A 41 1.63 -7.48 -1.77
N GLU A 42 1.15 -6.28 -1.44
CA GLU A 42 0.87 -5.25 -2.42
C GLU A 42 1.50 -3.92 -2.04
N LEU A 43 2.03 -3.23 -3.05
CA LEU A 43 2.51 -1.85 -3.00
C LEU A 43 1.66 -1.01 -3.94
N PHE A 44 0.96 -0.02 -3.39
CA PHE A 44 0.21 0.98 -4.13
C PHE A 44 1.01 2.27 -4.24
N ILE A 45 1.15 2.80 -5.46
CA ILE A 45 1.78 4.09 -5.74
C ILE A 45 0.72 4.99 -6.37
N GLY A 46 0.29 6.01 -5.63
CA GLY A 46 -0.72 6.94 -6.10
C GLY A 46 -0.22 7.85 -7.22
N TRP A 47 -1.15 8.34 -8.05
CA TRP A 47 -0.89 9.44 -8.97
C TRP A 47 -1.42 10.74 -8.38
N SER A 48 -0.61 11.79 -8.43
CA SER A 48 -1.09 13.11 -8.04
C SER A 48 -1.98 13.68 -9.14
N GLY A 49 -3.09 14.30 -8.75
CA GLY A 49 -3.91 15.10 -9.67
C GLY A 49 -3.24 16.40 -10.12
N THR A 50 -2.10 16.77 -9.51
CA THR A 50 -1.30 17.95 -9.87
C THR A 50 0.05 17.52 -10.42
N SER A 51 0.39 18.00 -11.62
CA SER A 51 1.66 17.67 -12.28
C SER A 51 2.86 18.01 -11.39
N GLY A 52 3.73 17.02 -11.17
CA GLY A 52 4.93 17.14 -10.35
C GLY A 52 4.71 17.14 -8.83
N ALA A 53 3.46 17.06 -8.35
CA ALA A 53 3.18 16.98 -6.93
C ALA A 53 3.34 15.54 -6.40
N HIS A 54 3.60 15.46 -5.09
CA HIS A 54 3.71 14.19 -4.38
C HIS A 54 2.34 13.49 -4.28
N ALA A 55 2.37 12.16 -4.26
CA ALA A 55 1.21 11.31 -4.01
C ALA A 55 1.60 10.21 -3.01
N PRO A 56 0.65 9.76 -2.17
CA PRO A 56 0.95 8.82 -1.11
C PRO A 56 1.23 7.41 -1.65
N VAL A 57 2.05 6.67 -0.91
CA VAL A 57 2.39 5.28 -1.17
C VAL A 57 1.85 4.43 -0.02
N HIS A 58 1.25 3.28 -0.34
CA HIS A 58 0.68 2.39 0.67
C HIS A 58 1.13 0.94 0.46
N ILE A 59 1.19 0.18 1.54
CA ILE A 59 1.50 -1.25 1.54
C ILE A 59 0.45 -2.04 2.30
N ARG A 60 0.25 -3.30 1.93
CA ARG A 60 -0.51 -4.28 2.71
C ARG A 60 0.02 -5.69 2.47
N SER A 61 -0.36 -6.62 3.32
CA SER A 61 0.07 -8.02 3.22
C SER A 61 -1.07 -8.98 3.52
N ARG A 62 -0.90 -10.22 3.06
CA ARG A 62 -1.75 -11.36 3.39
C ARG A 62 -0.87 -12.56 3.71
N ARG A 63 -1.17 -13.24 4.81
CA ARG A 63 -0.43 -14.43 5.27
C ARG A 63 -0.67 -15.63 4.33
N ASP A 64 0.31 -16.53 4.28
CA ASP A 64 0.36 -17.79 3.54
C ASP A 64 -0.63 -18.86 4.02
N THR A 65 -1.91 -18.51 4.20
CA THR A 65 -2.97 -19.47 4.55
C THR A 65 -4.30 -19.03 3.95
N ASP A 66 -5.09 -19.96 3.41
CA ASP A 66 -6.27 -19.65 2.59
C ASP A 66 -7.34 -18.79 3.30
N SER A 67 -7.43 -18.89 4.62
CA SER A 67 -8.34 -18.08 5.44
C SER A 67 -7.76 -16.72 5.88
N ALA A 68 -6.50 -16.42 5.58
CA ALA A 68 -5.92 -15.14 5.91
C ALA A 68 -6.60 -14.03 5.11
N ASN A 69 -7.08 -13.03 5.84
CA ASN A 69 -7.50 -11.78 5.26
C ASN A 69 -6.29 -10.92 4.91
N TRP A 70 -6.50 -10.01 3.96
CA TRP A 70 -5.61 -8.88 3.77
C TRP A 70 -5.57 -8.01 5.02
N SER A 71 -4.38 -7.51 5.35
CA SER A 71 -4.27 -6.39 6.28
C SER A 71 -4.96 -5.16 5.68
N GLU A 72 -5.32 -4.21 6.54
CA GLU A 72 -5.61 -2.85 6.08
C GLU A 72 -4.38 -2.27 5.35
N TRP A 73 -4.65 -1.28 4.51
CA TRP A 73 -3.59 -0.52 3.87
C TRP A 73 -2.90 0.39 4.90
N ALA A 74 -1.57 0.36 4.90
CA ALA A 74 -0.75 1.24 5.71
C ALA A 74 0.05 2.19 4.81
N GLN A 75 0.07 3.48 5.13
CA GLN A 75 0.84 4.47 4.39
C GLN A 75 2.34 4.37 4.72
N VAL A 76 3.18 4.50 3.70
CA VAL A 76 4.60 4.75 3.83
C VAL A 76 4.82 6.27 3.94
N TYR A 77 5.34 6.72 5.08
CA TYR A 77 5.64 8.13 5.29
C TYR A 77 7.00 8.51 4.72
N THR A 78 7.03 9.65 4.04
CA THR A 78 8.21 10.24 3.40
C THR A 78 8.46 11.64 3.97
N SER A 79 9.58 12.27 3.58
CA SER A 79 9.87 13.66 3.92
C SER A 79 8.88 14.68 3.33
N LYS A 80 7.95 14.24 2.47
CA LYS A 80 6.86 15.07 1.92
C LYS A 80 5.57 14.96 2.72
N ASP A 81 5.46 13.99 3.61
CA ASP A 81 4.26 13.79 4.43
C ASP A 81 4.32 14.60 5.72
N SER A 82 3.15 15.06 6.17
CA SER A 82 3.01 15.62 7.52
C SER A 82 2.74 14.49 8.50
N ILE A 83 3.71 14.18 9.35
CA ILE A 83 3.61 13.07 10.31
C ILE A 83 3.14 13.64 11.67
N PRO A 84 2.01 13.18 12.23
CA PRO A 84 1.55 13.62 13.54
C PRO A 84 2.63 13.42 14.61
N GLY A 85 2.88 14.45 15.43
CA GLY A 85 3.91 14.40 16.47
C GLY A 85 5.35 14.45 15.96
N VAL A 86 5.58 14.75 14.68
CA VAL A 86 6.93 14.99 14.15
C VAL A 86 7.08 16.46 13.80
N ASN A 87 8.13 17.10 14.33
CA ASN A 87 8.40 18.50 14.01
C ASN A 87 8.97 18.65 12.58
N ALA A 88 9.02 19.88 12.07
CA ALA A 88 9.57 20.18 10.73
C ALA A 88 11.06 19.79 10.53
N LYS A 89 11.76 19.39 11.60
CA LYS A 89 13.14 18.88 11.57
C LYS A 89 13.20 17.34 11.53
N GLY A 90 12.06 16.64 11.57
CA GLY A 90 11.99 15.17 11.52
C GLY A 90 12.14 14.47 12.88
N ASN A 91 12.12 15.20 14.00
CA ASN A 91 12.20 14.57 15.32
C ASN A 91 10.80 14.14 15.78
N GLN A 92 10.66 12.88 16.20
CA GLN A 92 9.45 12.42 16.91
C GLN A 92 9.36 13.10 18.28
N ASP A 93 8.15 13.49 18.65
CA ASP A 93 7.79 13.83 20.02
C ASP A 93 7.76 12.52 20.82
N THR A 94 8.80 12.28 21.62
CA THR A 94 8.97 11.04 22.40
C THR A 94 8.32 11.12 23.77
N SER A 95 7.40 12.05 24.03
CA SER A 95 6.75 12.19 25.34
C SER A 95 5.61 11.19 25.60
N GLY A 96 5.70 9.99 25.02
CA GLY A 96 4.78 8.88 25.30
C GLY A 96 5.04 8.26 26.66
#